data_AF-A0A0H2ZDZ7-F1
#
_entry.id   AF-A0A0H2ZDZ7-F1
#
_cell.length_a   1.000
_cell.length_b   1.000
_cell.length_c   1.000
_cell.angle_alpha   90.00
_cell.angle_beta   90.00
_cell.angle_gamma   90.00
#
_symmetry.space_group_name_H-M   'P 1'
#
loop_
_entity.id
_entity.type
_entity.pdbx_description
1 polymer ?
#
loop_
_entity_poly.entity_id
_entity_poly.type
_entity_poly.pdbx_seq_one_letter_code
_entity_poly.pdbx_strand_id
1 'polypeptide(L)'
;MTDSSPFQLLTEAFQAEYRVNLSLERPDGSIVLTLSNERGVAAKRLIRPAQLHDLEQLQRMIESIRFGIAIENGTSAPQLLQAMTQGKARWPIAI
;
A
#
# COMPACT_ATOMS: atom_id res chain seq x y z
N MET A 1 -10.98 -20.28 0.65
CA MET A 1 -11.30 -18.83 0.73
C MET A 1 -10.07 -18.20 1.36
N THR A 2 -9.34 -17.40 0.60
CA THR A 2 -7.96 -17.03 0.95
C THR A 2 -7.94 -16.18 2.21
N ASP A 3 -7.47 -16.76 3.32
CA ASP A 3 -7.13 -16.05 4.55
C ASP A 3 -5.84 -15.26 4.28
N SER A 4 -5.95 -14.20 3.45
CA SER A 4 -4.80 -13.36 3.13
C SER A 4 -4.46 -12.54 4.36
N SER A 5 -3.40 -12.94 5.05
CA SER A 5 -2.86 -12.22 6.20
C SER A 5 -2.62 -10.74 5.84
N PRO A 6 -2.85 -9.78 6.76
CA PRO A 6 -2.65 -8.36 6.47
C PRO A 6 -1.22 -8.02 5.99
N PHE A 7 -0.22 -8.79 6.42
CA PHE A 7 1.15 -8.70 5.93
C PHE A 7 1.28 -9.09 4.46
N GLN A 8 0.53 -10.11 4.03
CA GLN A 8 0.49 -10.56 2.65
C GLN A 8 -0.19 -9.53 1.77
N LEU A 9 -1.31 -8.94 2.22
CA LEU A 9 -1.97 -7.84 1.50
C LEU A 9 -1.05 -6.62 1.33
N LEU A 10 -0.32 -6.22 2.37
CA LEU A 10 0.68 -5.15 2.26
C LEU A 10 1.80 -5.52 1.28
N THR A 11 2.28 -6.75 1.35
CA THR A 11 3.33 -7.22 0.44
C THR A 11 2.83 -7.21 -1.00
N GLU A 12 1.66 -7.81 -1.28
CA GLU A 12 1.06 -7.85 -2.62
C GLU A 12 0.79 -6.47 -3.20
N ALA A 13 0.38 -5.50 -2.37
CA ALA A 13 0.10 -4.14 -2.81
C ALA A 13 1.33 -3.38 -3.31
N PHE A 14 2.53 -3.71 -2.84
CA PHE A 14 3.75 -2.92 -3.11
C PHE A 14 4.89 -3.71 -3.75
N GLN A 15 4.91 -5.04 -3.65
CA GLN A 15 6.03 -5.88 -4.11
C GLN A 15 6.33 -5.78 -5.62
N ALA A 16 5.36 -5.33 -6.42
CA ALA A 16 5.55 -5.14 -7.85
C ALA A 16 6.54 -4.00 -8.18
N GLU A 17 6.58 -2.96 -7.35
CA GLU A 17 7.37 -1.73 -7.61
C GLU A 17 8.41 -1.45 -6.51
N TYR A 18 8.20 -1.96 -5.30
CA TYR A 18 9.02 -1.67 -4.13
C TYR A 18 9.45 -2.95 -3.43
N ARG A 19 10.66 -2.93 -2.91
CA ARG A 19 11.10 -3.89 -1.90
C ARG A 19 10.38 -3.58 -0.58
N VAL A 20 9.48 -4.47 -0.21
CA VAL A 20 8.71 -4.42 1.03
C VAL A 20 9.54 -5.00 2.17
N ASN A 21 9.77 -4.22 3.23
CA ASN A 21 10.35 -4.69 4.47
C ASN A 21 9.36 -4.44 5.62
N LEU A 22 9.05 -5.50 6.36
CA LEU A 22 8.17 -5.47 7.52
C LEU A 22 9.00 -5.86 8.73
N SER A 23 9.25 -4.91 9.63
CA SER A 23 10.04 -5.14 10.84
C SER A 23 9.17 -5.03 12.08
N LEU A 24 9.17 -6.07 12.91
CA LEU A 24 8.44 -6.11 14.18
C LEU A 24 9.32 -5.49 15.27
N GLU A 25 9.52 -4.17 15.19
CA GLU A 25 10.51 -3.45 16.00
C GLU A 25 10.02 -3.15 17.43
N ARG A 26 8.75 -3.44 17.76
CA ARG A 26 8.17 -2.99 19.04
C ARG A 26 7.50 -4.10 19.85
N PRO A 27 7.69 -4.08 21.19
CA PRO A 27 7.03 -5.01 22.10
C PRO A 27 5.51 -4.79 22.20
N ASP A 28 4.98 -3.65 21.73
CA ASP A 28 3.53 -3.42 21.64
C ASP A 28 2.87 -4.13 20.44
N GLY A 29 3.67 -4.82 19.61
CA GLY A 29 3.20 -5.52 18.42
C GLY A 29 3.07 -4.63 17.18
N SER A 30 3.37 -3.33 17.27
CA SER A 30 3.46 -2.49 16.08
C SER A 30 4.60 -2.93 15.17
N ILE A 31 4.37 -2.78 13.87
CA ILE A 31 5.35 -3.09 12.83
C ILE A 31 5.73 -1.82 12.08
N VAL A 32 6.93 -1.81 11.53
CA VAL A 32 7.39 -0.76 10.63
C VAL A 32 7.40 -1.33 9.22
N LEU A 33 6.59 -0.72 8.35
CA LEU A 33 6.62 -0.93 6.92
C LEU A 33 7.62 0.05 6.31
N THR A 34 8.63 -0.49 5.65
CA THR A 34 9.56 0.29 4.84
C THR A 34 9.44 -0.17 3.40
N LEU A 35 9.12 0.78 2.52
CA LEU A 35 9.10 0.60 1.07
C LEU A 35 10.35 1.25 0.50
N SER A 36 11.13 0.48 -0.23
CA SER A 36 12.39 0.93 -0.80
C SER A 36 12.52 0.48 -2.25
N ASN A 37 13.25 1.26 -3.04
CA ASN A 37 13.60 0.94 -4.42
C ASN A 37 15.06 1.34 -4.66
N GLU A 38 15.50 1.34 -5.92
CA GLU A 38 16.88 1.67 -6.30
C GLU A 38 17.28 3.12 -5.95
N ARG A 39 16.31 4.01 -5.72
CA ARG A 39 16.54 5.40 -5.30
C ARG A 39 16.65 5.58 -3.79
N GLY A 40 16.41 4.52 -3.00
CA GLY A 40 16.42 4.54 -1.55
C GLY A 40 15.04 4.24 -0.94
N VAL A 41 14.75 4.83 0.22
CA VAL A 41 13.47 4.62 0.91
C VAL A 41 12.41 5.52 0.29
N ALA A 42 11.39 4.90 -0.33
CA ALA A 42 10.26 5.59 -0.95
C ALA A 42 9.16 5.94 0.06
N ALA A 43 8.98 5.11 1.09
CA ALA A 43 8.09 5.41 2.21
C ALA A 43 8.48 4.60 3.45
N LYS A 44 8.24 5.17 4.63
CA LYS A 44 8.38 4.48 5.91
C LYS A 44 7.20 4.80 6.81
N ARG A 45 6.50 3.77 7.29
CA ARG A 45 5.27 3.91 8.06
C ARG A 45 5.25 2.96 9.25
N LEU A 46 4.89 3.50 10.40
CA LEU A 46 4.54 2.68 11.56
C LEU A 46 3.08 2.22 11.44
N ILE A 47 2.85 0.93 11.65
CA ILE A 47 1.52 0.32 11.62
C ILE A 47 1.28 -0.33 12.99
N ARG A 48 0.18 0.08 13.64
CA ARG A 48 -0.23 -0.50 14.92
C ARG A 48 -1.02 -1.79 14.70
N PRO A 49 -1.03 -2.73 15.68
CA PRO A 49 -1.81 -3.97 15.57
C PRO A 49 -3.29 -3.73 15.27
N ALA A 50 -3.88 -2.69 15.90
CA ALA A 50 -5.28 -2.32 15.69
C ALA A 50 -5.61 -1.95 14.23
N GLN A 51 -4.63 -1.47 13.45
CA GLN A 51 -4.81 -1.13 12.04
C GLN A 51 -4.68 -2.36 11.12
N LEU A 52 -4.03 -3.43 11.59
CA LEU A 52 -3.88 -4.68 10.82
C LEU A 52 -5.11 -5.59 10.95
N HIS A 53 -5.82 -5.51 12.07
CA HIS A 53 -7.04 -6.29 12.30
C HIS A 53 -8.28 -5.73 11.58
N ASP A 54 -8.22 -4.49 11.09
CA ASP A 54 -9.31 -3.86 10.36
C ASP A 54 -8.94 -3.77 8.87
N LEU A 55 -9.60 -4.59 8.04
CA LEU A 55 -9.34 -4.67 6.61
C LEU A 55 -9.65 -3.36 5.87
N GLU A 56 -10.66 -2.60 6.30
CA GLU A 56 -11.01 -1.32 5.66
C GLU A 56 -9.92 -0.28 5.96
N GLN A 57 -9.49 -0.21 7.22
CA GLN A 57 -8.39 0.66 7.63
C GLN A 57 -7.08 0.30 6.94
N LEU A 58 -6.82 -1.00 6.75
CA LEU A 58 -5.65 -1.50 6.02
C LEU A 58 -5.68 -1.02 4.56
N GLN A 59 -6.81 -1.14 3.88
CA GLN A 59 -6.97 -0.67 2.49
C GLN A 59 -6.78 0.85 2.40
N ARG A 60 -7.44 1.62 3.26
CA ARG A 60 -7.28 3.08 3.32
C ARG A 60 -5.81 3.48 3.58
N MET A 61 -5.11 2.72 4.41
CA MET A 61 -3.69 2.95 4.67
C MET A 61 -2.83 2.68 3.43
N ILE A 62 -3.09 1.58 2.71
CA ILE A 62 -2.40 1.27 1.44
C ILE A 62 -2.59 2.42 0.45
N GLU A 63 -3.81 2.90 0.26
CA GLU A 63 -4.10 4.03 -0.63
C GLU A 63 -3.38 5.32 -0.20
N SER A 64 -3.39 5.62 1.10
CA SER A 64 -2.68 6.78 1.65
C SER A 64 -1.17 6.71 1.41
N ILE A 65 -0.56 5.52 1.52
CA ILE A 65 0.86 5.32 1.25
C ILE A 65 1.16 5.50 -0.24
N ARG A 66 0.36 4.91 -1.14
CA ARG A 66 0.51 5.08 -2.60
C ARG A 66 0.42 6.55 -2.99
N PHE A 67 -0.54 7.27 -2.41
CA PHE A 67 -0.68 8.70 -2.64
C PHE A 67 0.55 9.48 -2.15
N GLY A 68 1.01 9.23 -0.92
CA GLY A 68 2.22 9.88 -0.38
C GLY A 68 3.44 9.69 -1.26
N ILE A 69 3.69 8.46 -1.72
CA ILE A 69 4.82 8.13 -2.62
C ILE A 69 4.70 8.86 -3.96
N ALA A 70 3.49 8.97 -4.52
CA ALA A 70 3.29 9.65 -5.78
C ALA A 70 3.51 11.16 -5.68
N ILE A 71 3.14 11.77 -4.56
CA ILE A 71 3.46 13.18 -4.27
C ILE A 71 4.97 13.37 -4.12
N GLU A 72 5.66 12.51 -3.37
CA GLU A 72 7.12 12.61 -3.18
C GLU A 72 7.93 12.34 -4.46
N ASN A 73 7.42 11.49 -5.38
CA ASN A 73 8.04 11.26 -6.69
C ASN A 73 7.73 12.37 -7.72
N GLY A 74 6.97 13.42 -7.36
CA GLY A 74 6.60 14.51 -8.26
C GLY A 74 5.55 14.12 -9.32
N THR A 75 4.92 12.95 -9.17
CA THR A 75 3.79 12.54 -10.01
C THR A 75 2.59 13.39 -9.61
N SER A 76 2.25 14.36 -10.45
CA SER A 76 1.16 15.29 -10.18
C SER A 76 -0.16 14.52 -10.04
N ALA A 77 -1.00 14.92 -9.08
CA ALA A 77 -2.33 14.36 -8.79
C ALA A 77 -3.20 14.00 -10.03
N PRO A 78 -3.13 14.70 -11.19
CA PRO A 78 -3.86 14.30 -12.39
C PRO A 78 -3.44 12.97 -13.01
N GLN A 79 -2.19 12.53 -12.83
CA GLN A 79 -1.69 11.27 -13.40
C GLN A 79 -2.14 10.06 -12.57
N LEU A 80 -2.26 10.20 -11.25
CA LEU A 80 -2.89 9.20 -10.39
C LEU A 80 -4.38 9.06 -10.70
N LEU A 81 -5.09 10.17 -10.91
CA LEU A 81 -6.51 10.14 -11.28
C LEU A 81 -6.72 9.47 -12.65
N GLN A 82 -5.81 9.70 -13.60
CA GLN A 82 -5.79 9.05 -14.92
C GLN A 82 -5.49 7.55 -14.84
N ALA A 83 -4.58 7.12 -13.96
CA ALA A 83 -4.32 5.69 -13.72
C ALA A 83 -5.53 4.99 -13.09
N MET A 84 -6.27 5.67 -12.21
CA MET A 84 -7.53 5.16 -11.62
C MET A 84 -8.67 5.09 -12.65
N THR A 85 -8.73 6.00 -13.62
CA THR A 85 -9.71 5.94 -14.73
C THR A 85 -9.30 4.96 -15.84
N GLN A 86 -8.01 4.76 -16.10
CA GLN A 86 -7.50 3.78 -17.07
C GLN A 86 -7.53 2.33 -16.56
N GLY A 87 -7.56 2.11 -15.23
CA GLY A 87 -7.71 0.78 -14.63
C GLY A 87 -9.12 0.18 -14.72
N LYS A 88 -10.13 0.94 -15.16
CA LYS A 88 -11.51 0.47 -15.34
C LYS A 88 -11.79 0.07 -16.79
N ALA A 89 -10.93 -0.74 -17.38
CA ALA A 89 -11.15 -1.41 -18.66
C ALA A 89 -11.16 -2.93 -18.48
N ARG A 90 -12.06 -3.39 -17.62
CA ARG A 90 -12.73 -4.69 -17.69
C ARG A 90 -13.69 -4.74 -16.51
N TRP A 91 -14.97 -4.71 -16.81
CA TRP A 91 -15.97 -5.74 -16.47
C TRP A 91 -17.24 -5.35 -17.26
N PRO A 92 -17.82 -6.27 -18.06
CA PRO A 92 -19.05 -5.98 -18.77
C PRO A 92 -20.18 -5.96 -17.74
N ILE A 93 -20.80 -4.80 -17.54
CA ILE A 93 -22.12 -4.76 -16.94
C ILE A 93 -23.10 -4.91 -18.10
N ALA A 94 -23.61 -6.13 -18.25
CA ALA A 94 -24.81 -6.37 -19.02
C ALA A 94 -26.00 -5.84 -18.21
N ILE A 95 -26.65 -4.80 -18.75
CA ILE A 95 -28.09 -4.54 -18.65
C ILE A 95 -28.48 -3.61 -19.79
#